data_AF-A0A498DK04-F1
#
_entry.id   AF-A0A498DK04-F1
#
_cell.length_a   1.000
_cell.length_b   1.000
_cell.length_c   1.000
_cell.angle_alpha   90.00
_cell.angle_beta   90.00
_cell.angle_gamma   90.00
#
_symmetry.space_group_name_H-M   'P 1'
#
loop_
_entity.id
_entity.type
_entity.pdbx_description
1 polymer ?
#
loop_
_entity_poly.entity_id
_entity_poly.type
_entity_poly.pdbx_seq_one_letter_code
_entity_poly.pdbx_strand_id
1 'polypeptide(L)' 'MRELIIYGISGCASLFILGYTVHIFIGGLVDEQTEVISIIVAVCLGALLVGWMAWDILRSRRLK' A
#
# COMPACT_ATOMS: atom_id res chain seq x y z
N MET A 1 -5.19 -6.85 20.41
CA MET A 1 -5.09 -5.40 20.07
C MET A 1 -3.69 -4.98 19.65
N ARG A 2 -2.65 -5.36 20.39
CA ARG A 2 -1.25 -5.04 20.04
C ARG A 2 -0.82 -5.54 18.66
N GLU A 3 -1.24 -6.74 18.26
CA GLU A 3 -0.95 -7.31 16.94
C GLU A 3 -1.60 -6.51 15.80
N LEU A 4 -2.85 -6.07 15.98
CA LEU A 4 -3.56 -5.24 14.99
C LEU A 4 -2.83 -3.92 14.75
N ILE A 5 -2.31 -3.30 15.82
CA ILE A 5 -1.55 -2.05 15.73
C ILE A 5 -0.23 -2.28 14.99
N ILE A 6 0.49 -3.36 15.29
CA ILE A 6 1.76 -3.70 14.63
C ILE A 6 1.53 -3.94 13.12
N TYR A 7 0.52 -4.74 12.76
CA TYR A 7 0.20 -5.00 11.36
C TYR A 7 -0.32 -3.76 10.63
N GLY A 8 -1.12 -2.92 11.30
CA GLY A 8 -1.59 -1.65 10.75
C GLY A 8 -0.43 -0.69 10.45
N ILE A 9 0.50 -0.52 11.40
CA ILE A 9 1.68 0.33 11.22
C ILE A 9 2.57 -0.23 10.12
N SER A 10 2.81 -1.54 10.10
CA SER A 10 3.60 -2.19 9.05
C SER A 10 2.97 -1.98 7.67
N GLY A 11 1.66 -2.16 7.54
CA GLY A 11 0.93 -1.95 6.28
C GLY A 11 1.02 -0.50 5.81
N CYS A 12 0.81 0.47 6.70
CA CYS A 12 0.97 1.89 6.38
C CYS A 12 2.40 2.20 5.95
N ALA A 13 3.41 1.73 6.68
CA ALA A 13 4.81 1.95 6.32
C ALA A 13 5.14 1.38 4.93
N SER A 14 4.64 0.19 4.60
CA SER A 14 4.80 -0.40 3.27
C SER A 14 4.18 0.45 2.16
N LEU A 15 3.02 1.08 2.40
CA LEU A 15 2.39 1.98 1.42
C LEU A 15 3.18 3.27 1.21
N PHE A 16 3.74 3.85 2.28
CA PHE A 16 4.64 5.00 2.17
C PHE A 16 5.91 4.67 1.40
N ILE A 17 6.53 3.52 1.69
CA ILE A 17 7.70 3.03 0.96
C ILE A 17 7.36 2.85 -0.52
N LEU A 18 6.21 2.24 -0.84
CA LEU A 18 5.77 2.05 -2.23
C LEU A 18 5.63 3.39 -2.97
N GLY A 19 4.97 4.38 -2.39
CA GLY A 19 4.84 5.71 -3.00
C GLY A 19 6.19 6.38 -3.22
N TYR A 20 7.08 6.30 -2.23
CA TYR A 20 8.44 6.84 -2.34
C TYR A 20 9.30 6.10 -3.38
N THR A 21 9.13 4.79 -3.52
CA THR A 21 9.76 4.02 -4.59
C THR A 21 9.32 4.52 -5.96
N VAL A 22 8.03 4.78 -6.18
CA VAL A 22 7.54 5.35 -7.45
C VAL A 22 8.14 6.73 -7.70
N HIS A 23 8.21 7.59 -6.67
CA HIS A 23 8.88 8.89 -6.75
C HIS A 23 10.36 8.77 -7.17
N ILE A 24 11.14 7.86 -6.57
CA ILE A 24 12.55 7.67 -6.98
C ILE A 24 12.64 7.12 -8.41
N PHE A 25 11.73 6.24 -8.80
CA PHE A 25 11.83 5.51 -10.07
C PHE A 25 11.49 6.37 -11.28
N ILE A 26 10.52 7.29 -11.13
CA ILE A 26 9.98 8.10 -12.24
C ILE A 26 10.19 9.60 -12.01
N GLY A 27 10.66 10.00 -10.82
CA GLY A 27 10.87 11.39 -10.45
C GLY A 27 11.86 12.10 -11.36
N GLY A 28 11.44 13.24 -11.90
CA GLY A 28 12.22 14.01 -12.87
C GLY A 28 12.31 13.40 -14.28
N LEU A 29 11.69 12.23 -14.52
CA LEU A 29 11.55 11.63 -15.86
C LEU A 29 10.21 11.98 -16.53
N VAL A 30 9.22 12.41 -15.74
CA VAL A 30 7.88 12.79 -16.20
C VAL A 30 7.46 14.14 -15.62
N ASP A 31 6.41 14.73 -16.20
CA ASP A 31 5.79 15.94 -15.64
C ASP A 31 5.26 15.68 -14.22
N GLU A 32 5.30 16.71 -13.37
CA GLU A 32 4.90 16.65 -11.96
C GLU A 32 3.49 16.08 -11.78
N GLN A 33 2.56 16.42 -12.67
CA GLN A 33 1.19 15.88 -12.60
C GLN A 33 1.16 14.36 -12.83
N THR A 34 1.96 13.87 -13.78
CA THR A 34 2.02 12.44 -14.12
C THR A 34 2.69 11.63 -13.02
N GLU A 35 3.70 12.22 -12.37
CA GLU A 35 4.37 11.63 -11.23
C GLU A 35 3.40 11.43 -10.06
N VAL A 36 2.65 12.48 -9.70
CA VAL A 36 1.67 12.45 -8.60
C VAL A 36 0.56 11.44 -8.89
N ILE A 37 0.02 11.42 -10.11
CA ILE A 37 -1.00 10.43 -10.51
C ILE A 37 -0.46 9.01 -10.39
N SER A 38 0.77 8.76 -10.83
CA SER A 38 1.40 7.43 -10.76
C SER A 38 1.58 6.96 -9.32
N ILE A 39 2.01 7.85 -8.43
CA ILE A 39 2.15 7.56 -6.99
C ILE A 39 0.77 7.23 -6.39
N ILE A 40 -0.26 8.05 -6.65
CA ILE A 40 -1.62 7.83 -6.14
C ILE A 40 -2.15 6.47 -6.60
N VAL A 41 -2.04 6.17 -7.90
CA VAL A 41 -2.52 4.90 -8.47
C VAL A 41 -1.79 3.72 -7.83
N ALA A 42 -0.47 3.78 -7.71
CA ALA A 42 0.33 2.71 -7.10
C ALA A 42 -0.05 2.49 -5.62
N VAL A 43 -0.17 3.57 -4.84
CA VAL A 43 -0.55 3.49 -3.42
C VAL A 43 -1.98 2.97 -3.25
N CYS A 44 -2.94 3.40 -4.09
CA CYS A 44 -4.31 2.90 -4.05
C CYS A 44 -4.38 1.40 -4.37
N LEU A 45 -3.66 0.94 -5.39
CA LEU A 45 -3.58 -0.49 -5.72
C LEU A 45 -2.93 -1.29 -4.59
N GLY A 46 -1.84 -0.79 -4.02
CA GLY A 46 -1.18 -1.39 -2.86
C GLY A 46 -2.12 -1.52 -1.67
N ALA A 47 -2.88 -0.45 -1.36
CA ALA A 47 -3.83 -0.44 -0.24
C ALA A 47 -4.98 -1.44 -0.46
N LEU A 48 -5.50 -1.53 -1.69
CA LEU A 48 -6.53 -2.51 -2.06
C LEU A 48 -6.02 -3.94 -1.89
N LEU A 49 -4.81 -4.24 -2.37
CA LEU A 49 -4.21 -5.57 -2.27
C LEU A 49 -3.96 -5.98 -0.81
N VAL A 50 -3.35 -5.09 -0.01
CA VAL A 50 -3.09 -5.35 1.42
C VAL A 50 -4.41 -5.53 2.18
N GLY A 51 -5.40 -4.67 1.92
CA GLY A 51 -6.73 -4.78 2.52
C GLY A 51 -7.43 -6.09 2.14
N TRP A 52 -7.35 -6.48 0.87
CA TRP A 52 -7.90 -7.74 0.38
C TRP A 52 -7.22 -8.96 1.00
N MET A 53 -5.89 -8.97 1.11
CA MET A 53 -5.16 -10.03 1.80
C MET A 53 -5.52 -10.11 3.29
N ALA A 54 -5.62 -8.97 3.98
CA ALA A 54 -6.04 -8.93 5.38
C ALA A 54 -7.46 -9.50 5.55
N TRP A 55 -8.37 -9.15 4.64
CA TRP A 55 -9.72 -9.68 4.61
C TRP A 55 -9.74 -11.19 4.33
N ASP A 56 -8.97 -11.67 3.37
CA ASP A 56 -8.87 -13.09 3.03
C ASP A 56 -8.38 -13.93 4.23
N ILE A 57 -7.35 -13.45 4.94
CA ILE A 57 -6.84 -14.10 6.15
C ILE A 57 -7.93 -14.18 7.23
N LEU A 58 -8.67 -13.08 7.45
CA LEU A 58 -9.76 -13.05 8.45
C LEU A 58 -10.90 -13.99 8.07
N ARG A 59 -11.26 -14.04 6.79
CA ARG A 59 -12.30 -14.93 6.26
C ARG A 59 -11.89 -16.39 6.35
N SER A 60 -10.67 -16.72 5.96
CA SER A 60 -10.10 -18.07 5.99
C SER A 60 -10.00 -18.61 7.43
N ARG A 61 -9.71 -17.74 8.40
CA ARG A 61 -9.74 -18.09 9.84
C ARG A 61 -11.13 -18.29 10.42
N ARG A 62 -12.19 -17.73 9.83
CA ARG A 62 -13.60 -17.94 10.25
C ARG A 62 -14.23 -19.21 9.69
N LEU A 63 -13.67 -19.76 8.61
CA LEU A 63 -14.16 -20.97 7.92
C LEU A 63 -13.50 -22.25 8.43
N LYS A 64 -12.54 -22.16 9.36
CA LYS A 64 -12.04 -23.27 10.18
C LYS A 64 -12.66 -23.21 11.57
#